data_AF-A0A0Q5VLT9-F1
#
_entry.id   AF-A0A0Q5VLT9-F1
#
_cell.length_a   1.000
_cell.length_b   1.000
_cell.length_c   1.000
_cell.angle_alpha   90.00
_cell.angle_beta   90.00
_cell.angle_gamma   90.00
#
_symmetry.space_group_name_H-M   'P 1'
#
loop_
_entity.id
_entity.type
_entity.pdbx_description
1 polymer ?
#
loop_
_entity_poly.entity_id
_entity_poly.type
_entity_poly.pdbx_seq_one_letter_code
_entity_poly.pdbx_strand_id
1 'polypeptide(L)'
;MSVVLRLRLAALLRVLAFGLVAVSVIATGVQPAAAAPGDITITGHGYGHGRGMSQWGAYGYAVDRGAGYQTILDLYYGGTRQAADAGNPVVSVELLGTRNRETVLTGPGLAVNGVPVNAGVVRLRGVATNTFEVTVGDTCAGPWRAWAAASTVGSGATVTGEIRSCEGSQVRAYRGSMTVVDGGGFQTTVNNVPVDDYLRGVVPREMPAGWGSAGAGRGMEALKVQAVAARSYALSSQWTSYAKTCDTTSCQVYGGAYTQPSGGAVAWLEDSRTDSAINATTGQVRRSGNGAIVRTEFSSSTGGWTAGGVFPAVEDLGDATSGNPNHNWTVTMSRADVSARLSLAGVSGLQVTQANGLGADGGRALQVTVTWANGQRTYTGNQIRSALGLKSDWFSFPSSQNRSVATALYADVLGRAGDTGGVNYWTAQLDAGVDPLTVARGFAASDDRFRQMIRTTYALGLRRAPDPGGAEYWLAFLRNGGNPNDFTAAVWSVPESVMSQGGGLAWVDGLYGSLLGRSANADERGYWNQRVTDLGRTAVVLAVSTSAEAREMRLNQYYVALLGRGVDPVGRAIFSESLSGRGDIDVVALIASSPEYVQRAVRRY
;
A
#
# COMPACT_ATOMS: atom_id res chain seq x y z
N MET A 1 -36.43 65.08 -67.55
CA MET A 1 -36.89 64.17 -68.63
C MET A 1 -35.81 63.11 -68.81
N SER A 2 -35.98 61.94 -68.21
CA SER A 2 -36.53 60.72 -68.86
C SER A 2 -35.48 60.13 -69.81
N VAL A 3 -35.10 58.85 -69.84
CA VAL A 3 -35.52 57.61 -69.17
C VAL A 3 -34.54 56.56 -69.76
N VAL A 4 -33.87 55.78 -68.91
CA VAL A 4 -33.87 54.29 -68.95
C VAL A 4 -32.92 53.49 -69.86
N LEU A 5 -32.21 52.55 -69.17
CA LEU A 5 -31.83 51.16 -69.55
C LEU A 5 -30.59 50.95 -70.45
N ARG A 6 -29.75 49.91 -70.34
CA ARG A 6 -29.74 48.64 -69.56
C ARG A 6 -28.32 48.02 -69.64
N LEU A 7 -27.79 47.55 -68.51
CA LEU A 7 -27.00 46.31 -68.30
C LEU A 7 -25.87 45.91 -69.28
N ARG A 8 -24.59 45.95 -68.83
CA ARG A 8 -23.79 44.80 -68.33
C ARG A 8 -22.28 45.08 -68.21
N LEU A 9 -21.71 44.46 -67.18
CA LEU A 9 -20.36 43.86 -67.04
C LEU A 9 -19.19 44.62 -66.37
N ALA A 10 -18.49 43.83 -65.54
CA ALA A 10 -17.14 43.97 -64.97
C ALA A 10 -16.97 44.98 -63.81
N ALA A 11 -16.09 44.82 -62.83
CA ALA A 11 -15.30 43.73 -62.27
C ALA A 11 -14.55 44.34 -61.05
N LEU A 12 -14.13 43.49 -60.10
CA LEU A 12 -13.07 43.71 -59.11
C LEU A 12 -13.18 44.85 -58.05
N LEU A 13 -13.44 44.42 -56.81
CA LEU A 13 -12.60 44.57 -55.61
C LEU A 13 -11.88 45.92 -55.33
N ARG A 14 -12.34 46.66 -54.30
CA ARG A 14 -11.68 46.85 -52.98
C ARG A 14 -12.21 48.07 -52.19
N VAL A 15 -12.13 47.94 -50.86
CA VAL A 15 -12.01 48.97 -49.81
C VAL A 15 -13.27 49.43 -49.05
N LEU A 16 -13.30 48.97 -47.78
CA LEU A 16 -13.81 49.55 -46.52
C LEU A 16 -15.07 50.44 -46.50
N ALA A 17 -16.06 49.99 -45.73
CA ALA A 17 -16.75 50.85 -44.77
C ALA A 17 -17.20 50.05 -43.53
N PHE A 18 -16.86 50.60 -42.37
CA PHE A 18 -17.16 50.14 -41.03
C PHE A 18 -18.65 49.87 -40.78
N GLY A 19 -18.95 48.73 -40.15
CA GLY A 19 -20.18 48.49 -39.43
C GLY A 19 -19.87 47.70 -38.17
N LEU A 20 -19.77 48.40 -37.02
CA LEU A 20 -19.74 47.77 -35.71
C LEU A 20 -21.04 46.98 -35.52
N VAL A 21 -20.98 45.66 -35.67
CA VAL A 21 -21.94 44.75 -35.05
C VAL A 21 -21.31 44.30 -33.75
N ALA A 22 -21.84 44.81 -32.64
CA ALA A 22 -21.55 44.26 -31.32
C ALA A 22 -22.05 42.82 -31.28
N VAL A 23 -21.16 41.87 -31.58
CA VAL A 23 -21.37 40.46 -31.27
C VAL A 23 -21.23 40.36 -29.76
N SER A 24 -22.37 40.38 -29.06
CA SER A 24 -22.43 39.90 -27.69
C SER A 24 -21.95 38.46 -27.70
N VAL A 25 -20.68 38.25 -27.35
CA VAL A 25 -20.21 36.95 -26.89
C VAL A 25 -20.98 36.69 -25.62
N ILE A 26 -22.09 35.96 -25.74
CA ILE A 26 -22.63 35.23 -24.60
C ILE A 26 -21.52 34.26 -24.27
N ALA A 27 -20.66 34.65 -23.33
CA ALA A 27 -19.86 33.70 -22.58
C ALA A 27 -20.91 32.78 -21.95
N THR A 28 -21.17 31.64 -22.59
CA THR A 28 -21.74 30.51 -21.90
C THR A 28 -20.74 30.22 -20.80
N GLY A 29 -21.02 30.73 -19.61
CA GLY A 29 -20.32 30.32 -18.41
C GLY A 29 -20.40 28.81 -18.44
N VAL A 30 -19.26 28.16 -18.68
CA VAL A 30 -19.11 26.74 -18.43
C VAL A 30 -19.53 26.60 -16.99
N GLN A 31 -20.75 26.11 -16.75
CA GLN A 31 -21.16 25.74 -15.42
C GLN A 31 -20.05 24.82 -14.92
N PRO A 32 -19.46 25.08 -13.73
CA PRO A 32 -18.53 24.12 -13.17
C PRO A 32 -19.24 22.78 -13.21
N ALA A 33 -18.66 21.82 -13.94
CA ALA A 33 -19.19 20.48 -14.05
C ALA A 33 -19.48 20.04 -12.62
N ALA A 34 -20.75 19.80 -12.31
CA ALA A 34 -21.14 19.27 -11.02
C ALA A 34 -20.23 18.07 -10.75
N ALA A 35 -19.58 18.05 -9.58
CA ALA A 35 -18.73 16.94 -9.17
C ALA A 35 -19.51 15.65 -9.48
N ALA A 36 -18.90 14.73 -10.24
CA ALA A 36 -19.57 13.50 -10.62
C ALA A 36 -20.20 12.88 -9.35
N PRO A 37 -21.52 12.66 -9.31
CA PRO A 37 -22.13 12.09 -8.11
C PRO A 37 -21.59 10.67 -7.90
N GLY A 38 -21.26 10.36 -6.65
CA GLY A 38 -20.84 9.00 -6.27
C GLY A 38 -19.85 8.99 -5.13
N ASP A 39 -20.01 8.01 -4.25
CA ASP A 39 -19.04 7.69 -3.23
C ASP A 39 -17.84 6.96 -3.85
N ILE A 40 -16.67 7.15 -3.25
CA ILE A 40 -15.43 6.43 -3.58
C ILE A 40 -15.15 5.49 -2.41
N THR A 41 -15.12 4.19 -2.70
CA THR A 41 -14.74 3.15 -1.74
C THR A 41 -13.24 2.87 -1.87
N ILE A 42 -12.44 3.32 -0.91
CA ILE A 42 -11.00 3.11 -0.85
C ILE A 42 -10.75 1.85 -0.04
N THR A 43 -10.02 0.89 -0.61
CA THR A 43 -9.52 -0.29 0.11
C THR A 43 -8.09 -0.01 0.53
N GLY A 44 -7.69 -0.48 1.71
CA GLY A 44 -6.32 -0.35 2.14
C GLY A 44 -5.90 -1.38 3.18
N HIS A 45 -4.60 -1.35 3.48
CA HIS A 45 -3.92 -2.36 4.27
C HIS A 45 -3.02 -1.69 5.31
N GLY A 46 -2.86 -2.29 6.49
CA GLY A 46 -1.98 -1.76 7.52
C GLY A 46 -2.49 -0.48 8.22
N TYR A 47 -1.75 -0.06 9.24
CA TYR A 47 -1.94 1.23 9.92
C TYR A 47 -0.58 1.77 10.38
N GLY A 48 -0.20 2.89 9.76
CA GLY A 48 1.04 3.61 9.99
C GLY A 48 1.96 3.51 8.78
N HIS A 49 3.21 3.91 8.99
CA HIS A 49 4.19 4.00 7.91
C HIS A 49 4.79 2.64 7.50
N GLY A 50 4.57 1.57 8.27
CA GLY A 50 5.02 0.21 7.93
C GLY A 50 6.54 0.00 7.91
N ARG A 51 7.32 0.94 8.45
CA ARG A 51 8.79 0.83 8.53
C ARG A 51 9.17 0.18 9.85
N GLY A 52 10.07 -0.80 9.81
CA GLY A 52 10.46 -1.56 11.00
C GLY A 52 9.33 -2.45 11.51
N MET A 53 9.18 -2.53 12.83
CA MET A 53 8.30 -3.50 13.48
C MET A 53 6.81 -3.17 13.34
N SER A 54 5.99 -4.18 13.01
CA SER A 54 4.53 -4.16 13.23
C SER A 54 4.20 -4.56 14.66
N GLN A 55 3.41 -3.77 15.38
CA GLN A 55 2.92 -4.15 16.71
C GLN A 55 2.03 -5.39 16.64
N TRP A 56 1.04 -5.37 15.74
CA TRP A 56 0.18 -6.52 15.47
C TRP A 56 0.95 -7.71 14.91
N GLY A 57 1.96 -7.46 14.07
CA GLY A 57 2.79 -8.53 13.54
C GLY A 57 3.66 -9.19 14.61
N ALA A 58 4.30 -8.42 15.50
CA ALA A 58 5.02 -8.96 16.65
C ALA A 58 4.10 -9.79 17.55
N TYR A 59 2.87 -9.32 17.80
CA TYR A 59 1.85 -10.09 18.50
C TYR A 59 1.50 -11.41 17.78
N GLY A 60 1.20 -11.38 16.49
CA GLY A 60 0.84 -12.57 15.72
C GLY A 60 1.99 -13.58 15.60
N TYR A 61 3.24 -13.11 15.47
CA TYR A 61 4.40 -14.00 15.51
C TYR A 61 4.56 -14.67 16.88
N ALA A 62 4.38 -13.92 17.98
CA ALA A 62 4.47 -14.47 19.33
C ALA A 62 3.33 -15.44 19.63
N VAL A 63 2.08 -15.02 19.41
CA VAL A 63 0.87 -15.74 19.83
C VAL A 63 0.47 -16.84 18.85
N ASP A 64 0.50 -16.60 17.55
CA ASP A 64 0.00 -17.59 16.58
C ASP A 64 1.13 -18.53 16.12
N ARG A 65 2.38 -18.05 16.12
CA ARG A 65 3.53 -18.81 15.60
C ARG A 65 4.57 -19.20 16.65
N GLY A 66 4.42 -18.75 17.89
CA GLY A 66 5.32 -19.12 18.99
C GLY A 66 6.75 -18.60 18.84
N ALA A 67 6.98 -17.55 18.04
CA ALA A 67 8.30 -16.98 17.85
C ALA A 67 8.76 -16.21 19.11
N GLY A 68 10.03 -16.38 19.48
CA GLY A 68 10.67 -15.60 20.54
C GLY A 68 11.01 -14.18 20.08
N TYR A 69 11.12 -13.24 21.03
CA TYR A 69 11.31 -11.82 20.76
C TYR A 69 12.57 -11.51 19.93
N GLN A 70 13.65 -12.27 20.08
CA GLN A 70 14.89 -12.09 19.32
C GLN A 70 14.66 -12.37 17.82
N THR A 71 14.00 -13.49 17.51
CA THR A 71 13.64 -13.86 16.14
C THR A 71 12.73 -12.80 15.50
N ILE A 72 11.77 -12.27 16.26
CA ILE A 72 10.88 -11.21 15.78
C ILE A 72 11.66 -9.91 15.52
N LEU A 73 12.57 -9.52 16.42
CA LEU A 73 13.42 -8.34 16.20
C LEU A 73 14.33 -8.52 14.99
N ASP A 74 14.90 -9.72 14.77
CA ASP A 74 15.78 -10.00 13.64
C ASP A 74 15.05 -9.98 12.30
N LEU A 75 13.79 -10.43 12.26
CA LEU A 75 12.92 -10.29 11.11
C LEU A 75 12.72 -8.81 10.72
N TYR A 76 12.29 -7.98 11.67
CA TYR A 76 11.94 -6.57 11.36
C TYR A 76 13.14 -5.64 11.22
N TYR A 77 14.24 -5.94 11.91
CA TYR A 77 15.43 -5.09 11.95
C TYR A 77 16.63 -5.79 11.30
N GLY A 78 16.41 -6.47 10.17
CA GLY A 78 17.45 -7.13 9.38
C GLY A 78 18.63 -6.19 9.06
N GLY A 79 19.84 -6.75 9.04
CA GLY A 79 21.08 -5.97 8.89
C GLY A 79 21.57 -5.30 10.18
N THR A 80 20.89 -5.51 11.31
CA THR A 80 21.35 -5.09 12.64
C THR A 80 21.61 -6.30 13.53
N ARG A 81 22.36 -6.10 14.61
CA ARG A 81 22.60 -7.11 15.65
C ARG A 81 21.99 -6.68 16.97
N GLN A 82 21.57 -7.65 17.77
CA GLN A 82 21.20 -7.40 19.16
C GLN A 82 22.46 -7.14 19.99
N ALA A 83 22.37 -6.20 20.94
CA ALA A 83 23.43 -5.93 21.91
C ALA A 83 22.82 -5.64 23.29
N ALA A 84 23.33 -6.29 24.34
CA ALA A 84 22.88 -6.13 25.73
C ALA A 84 23.87 -5.27 26.54
N ASP A 85 24.32 -4.17 25.96
CA ASP A 85 25.43 -3.35 26.46
C ASP A 85 25.08 -1.86 26.62
N ALA A 86 23.82 -1.47 26.41
CA ALA A 86 23.44 -0.06 26.46
C ALA A 86 23.39 0.51 27.88
N GLY A 87 23.36 -0.34 28.91
CA GLY A 87 23.17 0.07 30.31
C GLY A 87 21.77 0.68 30.55
N ASN A 88 21.68 1.61 31.50
CA ASN A 88 20.45 2.37 31.78
C ASN A 88 20.71 3.90 31.78
N PRO A 89 21.16 4.47 30.64
CA PRO A 89 21.49 5.89 30.56
C PRO A 89 20.24 6.76 30.64
N VAL A 90 20.43 8.02 31.05
CA VAL A 90 19.38 9.02 31.08
C VAL A 90 19.00 9.45 29.66
N VAL A 91 17.69 9.51 29.40
CA VAL A 91 17.08 10.08 28.19
C VAL A 91 16.42 11.40 28.57
N SER A 92 16.67 12.44 27.77
CA SER A 92 16.03 13.74 27.89
C SER A 92 14.80 13.83 26.97
N VAL A 93 13.63 14.05 27.56
CA VAL A 93 12.33 14.10 26.88
C VAL A 93 11.76 15.51 26.96
N GLU A 94 11.63 16.21 25.85
CA GLU A 94 10.90 17.48 25.82
C GLU A 94 9.40 17.24 26.04
N LEU A 95 8.82 17.92 27.03
CA LEU A 95 7.38 17.90 27.28
C LEU A 95 6.71 19.00 26.43
N LEU A 96 6.25 18.66 25.23
CA LEU A 96 5.84 19.64 24.22
C LEU A 96 4.67 20.53 24.70
N GLY A 97 3.80 19.98 25.56
CA GLY A 97 2.70 20.73 26.17
C GLY A 97 3.13 21.88 27.09
N THR A 98 4.42 21.95 27.45
CA THR A 98 5.00 22.98 28.34
C THR A 98 5.66 24.13 27.60
N ARG A 99 5.71 24.11 26.26
CA ARG A 99 6.28 25.21 25.47
C ARG A 99 5.52 26.51 25.74
N ASN A 100 6.26 27.58 26.04
CA ASN A 100 5.73 28.89 26.43
C ASN A 100 4.84 28.86 27.69
N ARG A 101 5.04 27.88 28.58
CA ARG A 101 4.32 27.79 29.85
C ARG A 101 5.29 27.74 31.02
N GLU A 102 4.83 28.24 32.15
CA GLU A 102 5.53 28.11 33.43
C GLU A 102 5.59 26.63 33.84
N THR A 103 6.71 26.24 34.46
CA THR A 103 6.91 24.89 34.97
C THR A 103 6.51 24.90 36.44
N VAL A 104 5.41 24.22 36.78
CA VAL A 104 4.88 24.14 38.14
C VAL A 104 4.93 22.68 38.59
N LEU A 105 5.71 22.40 39.64
CA LEU A 105 5.97 21.05 40.13
C LEU A 105 5.62 20.94 41.61
N THR A 106 5.05 19.81 42.00
CA THR A 106 4.71 19.46 43.38
C THR A 106 5.20 18.07 43.74
N GLY A 107 5.40 17.83 45.03
CA GLY A 107 5.73 16.52 45.57
C GLY A 107 6.69 16.58 46.76
N PRO A 108 6.88 15.46 47.46
CA PRO A 108 7.82 15.40 48.57
C PRO A 108 9.28 15.51 48.08
N GLY A 109 10.11 16.15 48.91
CA GLY A 109 11.55 16.20 48.71
C GLY A 109 12.01 17.03 47.52
N LEU A 110 11.20 17.97 47.02
CA LEU A 110 11.60 18.81 45.91
C LEU A 110 12.84 19.64 46.23
N ALA A 111 13.79 19.66 45.30
CA ALA A 111 14.98 20.50 45.35
C ALA A 111 15.26 21.10 43.98
N VAL A 112 15.68 22.37 43.93
CA VAL A 112 16.13 23.05 42.70
C VAL A 112 17.64 23.19 42.76
N ASN A 113 18.34 22.64 41.75
CA ASN A 113 19.81 22.59 41.71
C ASN A 113 20.42 22.01 43.00
N GLY A 114 19.77 21.02 43.59
CA GLY A 114 20.19 20.37 44.84
C GLY A 114 19.83 21.11 46.12
N VAL A 115 19.27 22.33 46.05
CA VAL A 115 18.83 23.08 47.23
C VAL A 115 17.36 22.75 47.52
N PRO A 116 17.02 22.27 48.73
CA PRO A 116 15.64 21.92 49.09
C PRO A 116 14.67 23.10 48.96
N VAL A 117 13.51 22.82 48.38
CA VAL A 117 12.43 23.81 48.23
C VAL A 117 11.75 24.08 49.58
N ASN A 118 11.61 23.05 50.43
CA ASN A 118 10.92 23.12 51.74
C ASN A 118 9.50 23.73 51.65
N ALA A 119 8.80 23.47 50.55
CA ALA A 119 7.41 23.85 50.30
C ALA A 119 6.70 22.75 49.48
N GLY A 120 5.37 22.82 49.40
CA GLY A 120 4.57 21.83 48.67
C GLY A 120 4.69 21.94 47.15
N VAL A 121 4.98 23.13 46.63
CA VAL A 121 5.03 23.43 45.18
C VAL A 121 6.18 24.39 44.87
N VAL A 122 6.85 24.17 43.74
CA VAL A 122 7.81 25.09 43.11
C VAL A 122 7.31 25.49 41.73
N ARG A 123 7.49 26.76 41.38
CA ARG A 123 7.21 27.32 40.07
C ARG A 123 8.45 27.99 39.51
N LEU A 124 8.78 27.65 38.26
CA LEU A 124 9.82 28.29 37.46
C LEU A 124 9.18 29.02 36.27
N ARG A 125 9.41 30.33 36.18
CA ARG A 125 8.86 31.21 35.14
C ARG A 125 9.98 31.97 34.44
N GLY A 126 10.03 31.90 33.11
CA GLY A 126 10.96 32.67 32.29
C GLY A 126 10.73 34.17 32.45
N VAL A 127 11.80 34.91 32.75
CA VAL A 127 11.75 36.38 32.92
C VAL A 127 12.73 37.10 31.99
N ALA A 128 13.75 36.40 31.51
CA ALA A 128 14.67 36.86 30.46
C ALA A 128 15.29 35.64 29.76
N THR A 129 16.03 35.86 28.68
CA THR A 129 16.78 34.80 28.01
C THR A 129 17.64 34.04 29.00
N ASN A 130 17.56 32.70 28.97
CA ASN A 130 18.23 31.80 29.88
C ASN A 130 18.00 32.05 31.39
N THR A 131 16.96 32.79 31.79
CA THR A 131 16.75 33.19 33.20
C THR A 131 15.32 32.93 33.64
N PHE A 132 15.16 32.19 34.75
CA PHE A 132 13.89 31.77 35.31
C PHE A 132 13.73 32.27 36.74
N GLU A 133 12.65 32.98 37.04
CA GLU A 133 12.22 33.28 38.40
C GLU A 133 11.79 32.00 39.11
N VAL A 134 12.23 31.81 40.35
CA VAL A 134 11.82 30.68 41.19
C VAL A 134 10.94 31.17 42.34
N THR A 135 9.73 30.63 42.39
CA THR A 135 8.76 30.91 43.45
C THR A 135 8.23 29.61 44.02
N VAL A 136 7.72 29.65 45.24
CA VAL A 136 7.14 28.49 45.92
C VAL A 136 5.71 28.79 46.35
N GLY A 137 4.95 27.75 46.62
CA GLY A 137 3.56 27.85 47.05
C GLY A 137 3.09 26.60 47.76
N ASP A 138 1.85 26.63 48.23
CA ASP A 138 1.22 25.50 48.94
C ASP A 138 0.35 24.65 48.00
N THR A 139 -0.08 25.23 46.87
CA THR A 139 -0.89 24.54 45.85
C THR A 139 -0.38 24.83 44.44
N CYS A 140 -0.79 24.00 43.46
CA CYS A 140 -0.48 24.20 42.06
C CYS A 140 -0.98 25.54 41.48
N ALA A 141 -1.92 26.22 42.17
CA ALA A 141 -2.48 27.51 41.76
C ALA A 141 -1.85 28.71 42.47
N GLY A 142 -0.91 28.48 43.39
CA GLY A 142 -0.40 29.51 44.29
C GLY A 142 -1.25 29.65 45.57
N PRO A 143 -1.21 30.81 46.26
CA PRO A 143 -0.43 32.00 45.94
C PRO A 143 1.09 31.76 45.94
N TRP A 144 1.82 32.58 45.20
CA TRP A 144 3.27 32.43 45.00
C TRP A 144 4.06 33.37 45.91
N ARG A 145 5.11 32.82 46.54
CA ARG A 145 6.07 33.57 47.36
C ARG A 145 7.49 33.35 46.84
N ALA A 146 8.37 34.32 47.05
CA ALA A 146 9.78 34.20 46.68
C ALA A 146 10.39 32.97 47.39
N TRP A 147 11.18 32.20 46.67
CA TRP A 147 11.94 31.13 47.29
C TRP A 147 13.13 31.73 48.03
N ALA A 148 13.29 31.36 49.32
CA ALA A 148 14.28 31.99 50.19
C ALA A 148 15.74 31.75 49.74
N ALA A 149 16.00 30.69 48.98
CA ALA A 149 17.35 30.35 48.55
C ALA A 149 17.85 31.15 47.33
N ALA A 150 16.95 31.48 46.39
CA ALA A 150 17.28 32.23 45.18
C ALA A 150 16.02 32.82 44.54
N SER A 151 16.12 34.03 44.02
CA SER A 151 15.05 34.67 43.24
C SER A 151 15.03 34.22 41.78
N THR A 152 16.19 33.87 41.21
CA THR A 152 16.30 33.38 39.82
C THR A 152 17.31 32.26 39.68
N VAL A 153 17.14 31.45 38.63
CA VAL A 153 18.06 30.39 38.19
C VAL A 153 18.28 30.47 36.68
N GLY A 154 19.40 29.91 36.21
CA GLY A 154 19.72 29.84 34.79
C GLY A 154 18.98 28.72 34.05
N SER A 155 19.03 28.76 32.71
CA SER A 155 18.65 27.64 31.84
C SER A 155 19.42 26.39 32.20
N GLY A 156 18.73 25.24 32.23
CA GLY A 156 19.29 24.00 32.74
C GLY A 156 19.05 23.77 34.23
N ALA A 157 18.32 24.68 34.91
CA ALA A 157 17.92 24.48 36.29
C ALA A 157 17.15 23.16 36.43
N THR A 158 17.61 22.31 37.35
CA THR A 158 17.12 20.95 37.51
C THR A 158 16.36 20.82 38.82
N VAL A 159 15.15 20.28 38.74
CA VAL A 159 14.29 19.94 39.86
C VAL A 159 14.34 18.43 40.08
N THR A 160 14.63 18.01 41.29
CA THR A 160 14.66 16.60 41.73
C THR A 160 13.65 16.37 42.85
N GLY A 161 13.36 15.10 43.17
CA GLY A 161 12.42 14.69 44.21
C GLY A 161 11.39 13.71 43.64
N GLU A 162 10.27 13.52 44.32
CA GLU A 162 9.13 12.83 43.71
C GLU A 162 8.32 13.84 42.89
N ILE A 163 8.58 13.90 41.59
CA ILE A 163 8.10 15.00 40.76
C ILE A 163 6.70 14.74 40.22
N ARG A 164 5.80 15.68 40.48
CA ARG A 164 4.48 15.73 39.88
C ARG A 164 4.27 17.08 39.21
N SER A 165 4.10 17.08 37.89
CA SER A 165 3.77 18.27 37.10
C SER A 165 2.33 18.67 37.34
N CYS A 166 2.07 19.94 37.62
CA CYS A 166 0.72 20.49 37.75
C CYS A 166 0.11 20.74 36.35
N GLU A 167 -0.97 20.06 36.01
CA GLU A 167 -1.66 20.11 34.72
C GLU A 167 -3.12 20.56 34.88
N GLY A 168 -3.33 21.83 35.25
CA GLY A 168 -4.68 22.35 35.55
C GLY A 168 -5.21 21.79 36.88
N SER A 169 -6.30 21.03 36.83
CA SER A 169 -6.91 20.41 38.02
C SER A 169 -6.37 19.02 38.36
N GLN A 170 -5.35 18.54 37.65
CA GLN A 170 -4.69 17.26 37.91
C GLN A 170 -3.18 17.45 38.05
N VAL A 171 -2.51 16.44 38.60
CA VAL A 171 -1.06 16.30 38.52
C VAL A 171 -0.68 15.07 37.72
N ARG A 172 0.48 15.13 37.07
CA ARG A 172 1.10 14.00 36.38
C ARG A 172 2.46 13.72 36.97
N ALA A 173 2.65 12.52 37.50
CA ALA A 173 3.93 12.10 38.05
C ALA A 173 4.89 11.66 36.95
N TYR A 174 6.15 12.03 37.10
CA TYR A 174 7.24 11.64 36.22
C TYR A 174 8.40 11.09 37.04
N ARG A 175 9.11 10.11 36.48
CA ARG A 175 10.33 9.57 37.07
C ARG A 175 11.53 10.46 36.72
N GLY A 176 12.62 10.32 37.48
CA GLY A 176 13.85 11.07 37.24
C GLY A 176 13.77 12.53 37.71
N SER A 177 14.31 13.44 36.90
CA SER A 177 14.36 14.88 37.18
C SER A 177 13.67 15.71 36.09
N MET A 178 13.37 16.97 36.39
CA MET A 178 12.86 17.94 35.43
C MET A 178 13.86 19.06 35.25
N THR A 179 14.14 19.44 34.03
CA THR A 179 14.98 20.58 33.71
C THR A 179 14.16 21.62 32.98
N VAL A 180 14.26 22.88 33.39
CA VAL A 180 13.65 24.00 32.69
C VAL A 180 14.70 24.63 31.79
N VAL A 181 14.38 24.76 30.50
CA VAL A 181 15.31 25.26 29.48
C VAL A 181 14.68 26.39 28.68
N ASP A 182 15.53 27.32 28.23
CA ASP A 182 15.22 28.25 27.16
C ASP A 182 15.51 27.56 25.82
N GLY A 183 14.44 27.19 25.11
CA GLY A 183 14.47 26.42 23.86
C GLY A 183 14.73 27.26 22.60
N GLY A 184 15.31 28.45 22.72
CA GLY A 184 15.52 29.38 21.60
C GLY A 184 14.52 30.54 21.62
N GLY A 185 14.32 31.16 22.79
CA GLY A 185 13.41 32.27 23.01
C GLY A 185 12.09 31.90 23.68
N PHE A 186 11.90 30.64 24.06
CA PHE A 186 10.72 30.17 24.79
C PHE A 186 11.11 29.22 25.92
N GLN A 187 10.38 29.28 27.04
CA GLN A 187 10.49 28.28 28.09
C GLN A 187 9.92 26.93 27.64
N THR A 188 10.61 25.84 27.95
CA THR A 188 10.09 24.47 27.86
C THR A 188 10.66 23.61 28.99
N THR A 189 9.99 22.50 29.27
CA THR A 189 10.38 21.55 30.33
C THR A 189 10.89 20.26 29.69
N VAL A 190 12.00 19.75 30.21
CA VAL A 190 12.63 18.50 29.79
C VAL A 190 12.62 17.52 30.95
N ASN A 191 12.02 16.35 30.78
CA ASN A 191 12.14 15.27 31.75
C ASN A 191 13.41 14.46 31.46
N ASN A 192 14.33 14.39 32.43
CA ASN A 192 15.54 13.60 32.37
C ASN A 192 15.34 12.33 33.21
N VAL A 193 15.25 11.18 32.54
CA VAL A 193 14.81 9.92 33.15
C VAL A 193 15.67 8.75 32.66
N PRO A 194 16.09 7.80 33.54
CA PRO A 194 16.75 6.57 33.09
C PRO A 194 15.91 5.84 32.04
N VAL A 195 16.53 5.30 30.99
CA VAL A 195 15.78 4.78 29.84
C VAL A 195 14.80 3.67 30.22
N ASP A 196 15.12 2.79 31.18
CA ASP A 196 14.18 1.73 31.58
C ASP A 196 12.96 2.31 32.33
N ASP A 197 13.13 3.40 33.08
CA ASP A 197 12.02 4.14 33.71
C ASP A 197 11.19 4.91 32.67
N TYR A 198 11.83 5.48 31.65
CA TYR A 198 11.15 6.09 30.52
C TYR A 198 10.24 5.09 29.81
N LEU A 199 10.73 3.86 29.59
CA LEU A 199 9.96 2.81 28.92
C LEU A 199 8.70 2.40 29.67
N ARG A 200 8.66 2.53 31.01
CA ARG A 200 7.44 2.28 31.79
C ARG A 200 6.30 3.22 31.39
N GLY A 201 6.63 4.45 30.99
CA GLY A 201 5.68 5.44 30.48
C GLY A 201 5.39 5.33 28.97
N VAL A 202 6.16 4.55 28.21
CA VAL A 202 6.04 4.41 26.75
C VAL A 202 5.41 3.09 26.33
N VAL A 203 5.96 1.95 26.77
CA VAL A 203 5.55 0.62 26.31
C VAL A 203 4.03 0.39 26.45
N PRO A 204 3.37 0.69 27.60
CA PRO A 204 1.91 0.51 27.72
C PRO A 204 1.08 1.50 26.89
N ARG A 205 1.70 2.55 26.31
CA ARG A 205 1.07 3.51 25.40
C ARG A 205 1.22 3.13 23.93
N GLU A 206 2.28 2.39 23.61
CA GLU A 206 2.54 1.91 22.25
C GLU A 206 1.92 0.53 22.01
N MET A 207 1.94 -0.37 23.00
CA MET A 207 1.43 -1.74 22.87
C MET A 207 0.52 -2.10 24.06
N PRO A 208 -0.66 -2.69 23.85
CA PRO A 208 -1.56 -3.04 24.94
C PRO A 208 -0.91 -4.00 25.94
N ALA A 209 -0.80 -3.60 27.20
CA ALA A 209 -0.18 -4.44 28.25
C ALA A 209 -0.87 -5.81 28.41
N GLY A 210 -2.18 -5.87 28.14
CA GLY A 210 -2.96 -7.12 28.14
C GLY A 210 -2.47 -8.18 27.16
N TRP A 211 -1.76 -7.80 26.10
CA TRP A 211 -1.16 -8.75 25.16
C TRP A 211 -0.11 -9.63 25.84
N GLY A 212 0.53 -9.17 26.90
CA GLY A 212 1.50 -9.98 27.65
C GLY A 212 0.94 -11.30 28.18
N SER A 213 -0.37 -11.37 28.42
CA SER A 213 -1.07 -12.57 28.91
C SER A 213 -1.70 -13.42 27.80
N ALA A 214 -1.73 -12.93 26.56
CA ALA A 214 -2.36 -13.61 25.43
C ALA A 214 -1.57 -14.86 24.98
N GLY A 215 -2.26 -15.79 24.32
CA GLY A 215 -1.62 -16.98 23.74
C GLY A 215 -0.97 -17.90 24.76
N ALA A 216 -1.54 -18.02 25.96
CA ALA A 216 -0.94 -18.69 27.13
C ALA A 216 0.39 -18.03 27.59
N GLY A 217 0.41 -16.70 27.64
CA GLY A 217 1.58 -15.90 28.05
C GLY A 217 2.62 -15.65 26.97
N ARG A 218 2.46 -16.25 25.77
CA ARG A 218 3.38 -16.04 24.64
C ARG A 218 3.43 -14.59 24.17
N GLY A 219 2.33 -13.84 24.29
CA GLY A 219 2.31 -12.43 23.89
C GLY A 219 3.26 -11.52 24.70
N MET A 220 3.85 -12.01 25.81
CA MET A 220 4.96 -11.35 26.49
C MET A 220 6.16 -11.13 25.56
N GLU A 221 6.38 -12.01 24.58
CA GLU A 221 7.45 -11.85 23.60
C GLU A 221 7.23 -10.58 22.75
N ALA A 222 5.99 -10.25 22.38
CA ALA A 222 5.69 -9.01 21.66
C ALA A 222 6.00 -7.75 22.51
N LEU A 223 5.68 -7.78 23.82
CA LEU A 223 6.03 -6.69 24.73
C LEU A 223 7.56 -6.52 24.86
N LYS A 224 8.33 -7.63 24.86
CA LYS A 224 9.81 -7.58 24.84
C LYS A 224 10.35 -6.96 23.55
N VAL A 225 9.76 -7.31 22.39
CA VAL A 225 10.10 -6.67 21.10
C VAL A 225 9.86 -5.15 21.20
N GLN A 226 8.68 -4.73 21.69
CA GLN A 226 8.36 -3.31 21.85
C GLN A 226 9.32 -2.59 22.81
N ALA A 227 9.71 -3.22 23.92
CA ALA A 227 10.66 -2.65 24.87
C ALA A 227 12.04 -2.41 24.24
N VAL A 228 12.59 -3.38 23.51
CA VAL A 228 13.89 -3.26 22.82
C VAL A 228 13.83 -2.23 21.69
N ALA A 229 12.75 -2.22 20.90
CA ALA A 229 12.54 -1.25 19.84
C ALA A 229 12.39 0.17 20.41
N ALA A 230 11.59 0.35 21.46
CA ALA A 230 11.43 1.66 22.08
C ALA A 230 12.74 2.16 22.73
N ARG A 231 13.51 1.27 23.36
CA ARG A 231 14.82 1.62 23.94
C ARG A 231 15.80 2.09 22.87
N SER A 232 15.92 1.34 21.78
CA SER A 232 16.85 1.65 20.68
C SER A 232 16.45 2.95 19.99
N TYR A 233 15.14 3.19 19.78
CA TYR A 233 14.62 4.44 19.26
C TYR A 233 15.01 5.62 20.17
N ALA A 234 14.71 5.55 21.47
CA ALA A 234 14.97 6.65 22.39
C ALA A 234 16.47 7.00 22.49
N LEU A 235 17.35 5.98 22.52
CA LEU A 235 18.79 6.19 22.68
C LEU A 235 19.49 6.70 21.43
N SER A 236 18.97 6.38 20.24
CA SER A 236 19.48 6.85 18.94
C SER A 236 18.91 8.18 18.49
N SER A 237 17.83 8.66 19.14
CA SER A 237 17.15 9.90 18.74
C SER A 237 17.91 11.15 19.21
N GLN A 238 17.77 12.21 18.41
CA GLN A 238 18.15 13.57 18.77
C GLN A 238 17.08 14.52 18.22
N TRP A 239 16.22 15.02 19.10
CA TRP A 239 15.08 15.86 18.74
C TRP A 239 15.46 17.33 18.65
N THR A 240 16.10 17.86 19.69
CA THR A 240 16.63 19.23 19.75
C THR A 240 18.07 19.20 20.26
N SER A 241 18.69 20.37 20.43
CA SER A 241 19.99 20.47 21.13
C SER A 241 19.90 20.10 22.61
N TYR A 242 18.72 20.17 23.23
CA TYR A 242 18.50 19.95 24.68
C TYR A 242 17.69 18.69 25.02
N ALA A 243 17.07 18.03 24.04
CA ALA A 243 16.27 16.82 24.24
C ALA A 243 16.56 15.76 23.18
N LYS A 244 16.71 14.51 23.62
CA LYS A 244 16.84 13.34 22.73
C LYS A 244 15.52 12.99 22.04
N THR A 245 14.40 13.16 22.73
CA THR A 245 13.06 12.78 22.23
C THR A 245 11.99 13.75 22.75
N CYS A 246 10.72 13.50 22.41
CA CYS A 246 9.56 14.26 22.83
C CYS A 246 8.41 13.32 23.28
N ASP A 247 7.39 13.86 23.94
CA ASP A 247 6.31 13.10 24.61
C ASP A 247 5.07 12.80 23.76
N THR A 248 5.13 13.08 22.45
CA THR A 248 3.99 12.90 21.52
C THR A 248 4.29 11.88 20.42
N THR A 249 3.29 11.61 19.57
CA THR A 249 3.41 10.76 18.38
C THR A 249 4.41 11.27 17.33
N SER A 250 4.92 12.50 17.46
CA SER A 250 6.07 12.97 16.69
C SER A 250 7.34 12.19 17.02
N CYS A 251 7.41 11.65 18.25
CA CYS A 251 8.49 10.81 18.73
C CYS A 251 7.92 9.46 19.22
N GLN A 252 7.62 9.33 20.52
CA GLN A 252 6.92 8.20 21.13
C GLN A 252 5.96 8.77 22.19
N VAL A 253 4.82 8.12 22.40
CA VAL A 253 3.85 8.59 23.40
C VAL A 253 4.39 8.29 24.79
N TYR A 254 4.87 9.32 25.50
CA TYR A 254 5.41 9.20 26.86
C TYR A 254 4.42 9.75 27.89
N GLY A 255 3.80 8.86 28.67
CA GLY A 255 2.73 9.23 29.60
C GLY A 255 3.18 9.71 30.98
N GLY A 256 4.44 9.49 31.37
CA GLY A 256 4.83 9.52 32.79
C GLY A 256 4.30 8.31 33.58
N ALA A 257 4.39 8.37 34.91
CA ALA A 257 4.11 7.23 35.79
C ALA A 257 2.61 7.08 36.13
N TYR A 258 1.97 8.18 36.54
CA TYR A 258 0.55 8.21 36.89
C TYR A 258 -0.05 9.61 36.74
N THR A 259 -1.37 9.70 36.64
CA THR A 259 -2.11 10.96 36.82
C THR A 259 -2.97 10.91 38.08
N GLN A 260 -3.22 12.07 38.68
CA GLN A 260 -4.09 12.19 39.84
C GLN A 260 -4.86 13.52 39.77
N PRO A 261 -6.19 13.49 39.64
CA PRO A 261 -7.02 14.68 39.81
C PRO A 261 -6.89 15.24 41.24
N SER A 262 -7.07 16.54 41.42
CA SER A 262 -7.11 17.18 42.74
C SER A 262 -8.18 16.51 43.62
N GLY A 263 -7.77 15.95 44.77
CA GLY A 263 -8.65 15.19 45.66
C GLY A 263 -9.11 13.83 45.14
N GLY A 264 -8.61 13.38 43.98
CA GLY A 264 -8.95 12.12 43.34
C GLY A 264 -7.94 11.00 43.58
N ALA A 265 -8.31 9.79 43.15
CA ALA A 265 -7.44 8.61 43.20
C ALA A 265 -6.35 8.66 42.12
N VAL A 266 -5.24 7.98 42.39
CA VAL A 266 -4.14 7.78 41.44
C VAL A 266 -4.57 6.83 40.32
N ALA A 267 -4.37 7.27 39.07
CA ALA A 267 -4.52 6.45 37.87
C ALA A 267 -3.12 6.13 37.32
N TRP A 268 -2.65 4.91 37.57
CA TRP A 268 -1.37 4.43 37.05
C TRP A 268 -1.40 4.32 35.52
N LEU A 269 -0.34 4.82 34.89
CA LEU A 269 -0.14 4.72 33.44
C LEU A 269 0.87 3.62 33.07
N GLU A 270 1.66 3.17 34.05
CA GLU A 270 2.54 2.01 33.97
C GLU A 270 1.77 0.71 34.21
N ASP A 271 2.28 -0.42 33.70
CA ASP A 271 1.67 -1.73 33.90
C ASP A 271 2.74 -2.80 34.20
N SER A 272 2.48 -3.61 35.23
CA SER A 272 3.40 -4.67 35.69
C SER A 272 3.80 -5.68 34.60
N ARG A 273 2.93 -5.92 33.59
CA ARG A 273 3.24 -6.81 32.47
C ARG A 273 4.25 -6.19 31.53
N THR A 274 4.12 -4.90 31.22
CA THR A 274 5.11 -4.17 30.43
C THR A 274 6.41 -3.99 31.20
N ASP A 275 6.34 -3.78 32.52
CA ASP A 275 7.53 -3.73 33.39
C ASP A 275 8.32 -5.03 33.36
N SER A 276 7.61 -6.18 33.35
CA SER A 276 8.24 -7.49 33.24
C SER A 276 8.99 -7.64 31.91
N ALA A 277 8.44 -7.15 30.81
CA ALA A 277 9.11 -7.15 29.51
C ALA A 277 10.32 -6.20 29.47
N ILE A 278 10.20 -5.02 30.08
CA ILE A 278 11.29 -4.03 30.19
C ILE A 278 12.45 -4.63 30.98
N ASN A 279 12.18 -5.20 32.17
CA ASN A 279 13.17 -5.83 33.03
C ASN A 279 13.84 -7.05 32.35
N ALA A 280 13.06 -7.88 31.65
CA ALA A 280 13.60 -9.03 30.92
C ALA A 280 14.49 -8.64 29.73
N THR A 281 14.46 -7.38 29.30
CA THR A 281 15.22 -6.86 28.17
C THR A 281 16.14 -5.70 28.57
N THR A 282 16.45 -5.53 29.86
CA THR A 282 17.31 -4.44 30.35
C THR A 282 18.61 -4.35 29.56
N GLY A 283 18.95 -3.13 29.14
CA GLY A 283 20.16 -2.83 28.37
C GLY A 283 20.18 -3.36 26.92
N GLN A 284 19.14 -4.07 26.47
CA GLN A 284 19.09 -4.62 25.11
C GLN A 284 18.62 -3.61 24.08
N VAL A 285 19.40 -3.48 23.00
CA VAL A 285 19.18 -2.58 21.86
C VAL A 285 19.55 -3.24 20.52
N ARG A 286 19.15 -2.62 19.40
CA ARG A 286 19.63 -2.96 18.05
C ARG A 286 20.78 -2.04 17.64
N ARG A 287 21.87 -2.63 17.14
CA ARG A 287 23.04 -1.91 16.61
C ARG A 287 23.30 -2.24 15.15
N SER A 288 23.74 -1.27 14.37
CA SER A 288 24.16 -1.46 12.97
C SER A 288 25.54 -2.14 12.92
N GLY A 289 26.01 -2.44 11.70
CA GLY A 289 27.34 -3.02 11.47
C GLY A 289 28.50 -2.16 11.99
N ASN A 290 28.35 -0.83 12.05
CA ASN A 290 29.37 0.07 12.62
C ASN A 290 29.28 0.21 14.15
N GLY A 291 28.36 -0.50 14.79
CA GLY A 291 28.17 -0.50 16.24
C GLY A 291 27.29 0.63 16.77
N ALA A 292 26.79 1.57 15.98
CA ALA A 292 25.85 2.58 16.46
C ALA A 292 24.49 1.98 16.83
N ILE A 293 23.82 2.52 17.86
CA ILE A 293 22.41 2.16 18.17
C ILE A 293 21.53 2.68 17.04
N VAL A 294 20.65 1.83 16.53
CA VAL A 294 19.80 2.14 15.37
C VAL A 294 18.46 2.69 15.82
N ARG A 295 17.93 3.66 15.07
CA ARG A 295 16.56 4.15 15.19
C ARG A 295 15.59 3.10 14.68
N THR A 296 15.11 2.26 15.59
CA THR A 296 14.13 1.20 15.33
C THR A 296 12.72 1.78 15.27
N GLU A 297 12.30 2.20 14.09
CA GLU A 297 10.92 2.61 13.84
C GLU A 297 9.94 1.42 14.03
N PHE A 298 8.69 1.75 14.35
CA PHE A 298 7.61 0.78 14.46
C PHE A 298 6.25 1.45 14.18
N SER A 299 5.26 0.65 13.81
CA SER A 299 3.89 1.11 13.55
C SER A 299 2.87 0.06 13.97
N SER A 300 1.58 0.41 14.00
CA SER A 300 0.53 -0.48 14.49
C SER A 300 0.42 -1.76 13.66
N SER A 301 0.30 -1.63 12.34
CA SER A 301 0.07 -2.75 11.41
C SER A 301 0.77 -2.50 10.08
N THR A 302 1.43 -3.52 9.53
CA THR A 302 2.14 -3.43 8.24
C THR A 302 1.21 -3.65 7.05
N GLY A 303 0.10 -4.38 7.22
CA GLY A 303 -0.76 -4.80 6.12
C GLY A 303 -0.25 -6.07 5.42
N GLY A 304 0.67 -6.80 6.05
CA GLY A 304 1.26 -8.03 5.51
C GLY A 304 2.66 -7.86 4.90
N TRP A 305 3.14 -6.63 4.69
CA TRP A 305 4.51 -6.34 4.25
C TRP A 305 5.03 -5.05 4.88
N THR A 306 6.28 -5.07 5.34
CA THR A 306 6.98 -3.84 5.75
C THR A 306 7.35 -2.99 4.53
N ALA A 307 7.38 -1.68 4.70
CA ALA A 307 7.64 -0.71 3.64
C ALA A 307 9.10 -0.73 3.13
N GLY A 308 10.02 -1.34 3.88
CA GLY A 308 11.47 -1.26 3.63
C GLY A 308 12.08 0.10 3.99
N GLY A 309 13.25 0.40 3.41
CA GLY A 309 14.01 1.63 3.63
C GLY A 309 15.30 1.36 4.41
N VAL A 310 15.37 1.83 5.66
CA VAL A 310 16.54 1.61 6.55
C VAL A 310 16.74 0.12 6.83
N PHE A 311 15.65 -0.60 7.02
CA PHE A 311 15.63 -2.05 7.16
C PHE A 311 15.11 -2.66 5.84
N PRO A 312 15.59 -3.85 5.45
CA PRO A 312 15.03 -4.58 4.31
C PRO A 312 13.52 -4.73 4.43
N ALA A 313 12.81 -4.67 3.29
CA ALA A 313 11.41 -5.04 3.27
C ALA A 313 11.28 -6.55 3.46
N VAL A 314 10.38 -6.94 4.36
CA VAL A 314 10.04 -8.32 4.70
C VAL A 314 8.53 -8.52 4.66
N GLU A 315 8.13 -9.72 4.23
CA GLU A 315 6.78 -10.22 4.39
C GLU A 315 6.49 -10.41 5.88
N ASP A 316 5.36 -9.87 6.32
CA ASP A 316 4.93 -9.87 7.71
C ASP A 316 3.70 -10.75 7.88
N LEU A 317 3.94 -12.05 7.98
CA LEU A 317 2.90 -13.06 8.17
C LEU A 317 2.22 -12.92 9.54
N GLY A 318 2.92 -12.35 10.53
CA GLY A 318 2.39 -12.06 11.87
C GLY A 318 1.21 -11.09 11.81
N ASP A 319 1.26 -10.12 10.91
CA ASP A 319 0.28 -9.05 10.79
C ASP A 319 -1.13 -9.56 10.44
N ALA A 320 -1.22 -10.71 9.76
CA ALA A 320 -2.47 -11.38 9.39
C ALA A 320 -3.15 -12.14 10.54
N THR A 321 -2.74 -11.91 11.79
CA THR A 321 -3.43 -12.44 12.98
C THR A 321 -4.91 -12.01 12.98
N SER A 322 -5.81 -12.93 13.36
CA SER A 322 -7.26 -12.70 13.29
C SER A 322 -7.75 -11.53 14.14
N GLY A 323 -6.98 -11.16 15.18
CA GLY A 323 -7.29 -10.03 16.05
C GLY A 323 -6.97 -8.66 15.47
N ASN A 324 -6.24 -8.55 14.35
CA ASN A 324 -5.78 -7.28 13.80
C ASN A 324 -6.86 -6.57 12.95
N PRO A 325 -7.51 -5.50 13.44
CA PRO A 325 -8.54 -4.77 12.69
C PRO A 325 -7.94 -3.82 11.64
N ASN A 326 -6.62 -3.80 11.53
CA ASN A 326 -5.86 -2.90 10.68
C ASN A 326 -5.10 -3.65 9.60
N HIS A 327 -5.21 -4.98 9.50
CA HIS A 327 -4.58 -5.72 8.42
C HIS A 327 -5.18 -5.28 7.08
N ASN A 328 -6.51 -5.39 6.95
CA ASN A 328 -7.30 -4.90 5.84
C ASN A 328 -8.36 -3.92 6.34
N TRP A 329 -8.68 -2.89 5.56
CA TRP A 329 -9.75 -1.95 5.86
C TRP A 329 -10.33 -1.35 4.58
N THR A 330 -11.55 -0.84 4.70
CA THR A 330 -12.23 -0.10 3.63
C THR A 330 -12.79 1.19 4.23
N VAL A 331 -12.74 2.28 3.48
CA VAL A 331 -13.42 3.53 3.80
C VAL A 331 -14.16 4.05 2.58
N THR A 332 -15.40 4.47 2.77
CA THR A 332 -16.20 5.09 1.73
C THR A 332 -16.28 6.60 1.99
N MET A 333 -15.98 7.41 0.98
CA MET A 333 -15.96 8.87 1.07
C MET A 333 -16.69 9.48 -0.12
N SER A 334 -17.46 10.54 0.09
CA SER A 334 -18.06 11.24 -1.03
C SER A 334 -16.98 11.98 -1.84
N ARG A 335 -17.21 12.14 -3.15
CA ARG A 335 -16.32 12.97 -4.00
C ARG A 335 -16.23 14.43 -3.53
N ALA A 336 -17.27 14.93 -2.88
CA ALA A 336 -17.27 16.25 -2.27
C ALA A 336 -16.30 16.33 -1.08
N ASP A 337 -16.28 15.31 -0.21
CA ASP A 337 -15.35 15.23 0.92
C ASP A 337 -13.91 15.11 0.45
N VAL A 338 -13.66 14.28 -0.58
CA VAL A 338 -12.34 14.16 -1.21
C VAL A 338 -11.90 15.51 -1.77
N SER A 339 -12.78 16.19 -2.50
CA SER A 339 -12.52 17.52 -3.08
C SER A 339 -12.18 18.54 -1.99
N ALA A 340 -12.94 18.57 -0.90
CA ALA A 340 -12.71 19.48 0.22
C ALA A 340 -11.38 19.19 0.93
N ARG A 341 -11.07 17.92 1.20
CA ARG A 341 -9.83 17.51 1.90
C ARG A 341 -8.56 17.72 1.08
N LEU A 342 -8.67 17.64 -0.24
CA LEU A 342 -7.55 17.93 -1.16
C LEU A 342 -7.47 19.41 -1.53
N SER A 343 -8.44 20.23 -1.12
CA SER A 343 -8.60 21.62 -1.58
C SER A 343 -8.63 21.74 -3.11
N LEU A 344 -9.32 20.80 -3.77
CA LEU A 344 -9.47 20.72 -5.23
C LEU A 344 -10.95 20.65 -5.59
N ALA A 345 -11.46 21.62 -6.35
CA ALA A 345 -12.85 21.62 -6.77
C ALA A 345 -13.10 20.58 -7.88
N GLY A 346 -14.08 19.69 -7.66
CA GLY A 346 -14.57 18.77 -8.68
C GLY A 346 -13.62 17.61 -8.99
N VAL A 347 -13.08 16.94 -7.97
CA VAL A 347 -12.23 15.75 -8.15
C VAL A 347 -13.01 14.65 -8.86
N SER A 348 -12.53 14.27 -10.04
CA SER A 348 -13.14 13.28 -10.94
C SER A 348 -12.34 11.97 -10.99
N GLY A 349 -11.02 11.99 -10.76
CA GLY A 349 -10.17 10.80 -10.81
C GLY A 349 -9.19 10.69 -9.65
N LEU A 350 -9.01 9.48 -9.13
CA LEU A 350 -7.96 9.11 -8.18
C LEU A 350 -7.33 7.81 -8.64
N GLN A 351 -6.01 7.81 -8.84
CA GLN A 351 -5.32 6.65 -9.37
C GLN A 351 -3.95 6.49 -8.72
N VAL A 352 -3.69 5.32 -8.14
CA VAL A 352 -2.30 4.92 -7.82
C VAL A 352 -1.60 4.62 -9.13
N THR A 353 -0.59 5.42 -9.47
CA THR A 353 0.19 5.32 -10.70
C THR A 353 1.55 4.67 -10.49
N GLN A 354 2.06 4.71 -9.26
CA GLN A 354 3.25 3.97 -8.85
C GLN A 354 3.08 3.45 -7.42
N ALA A 355 3.45 2.19 -7.19
CA ALA A 355 3.49 1.56 -5.88
C ALA A 355 4.83 0.85 -5.68
N ASN A 356 5.15 0.46 -4.45
CA ASN A 356 6.44 -0.16 -4.12
C ASN A 356 6.58 -1.63 -4.56
N GLY A 357 5.52 -2.24 -5.09
CA GLY A 357 5.52 -3.60 -5.63
C GLY A 357 5.40 -4.72 -4.59
N LEU A 358 5.06 -4.41 -3.33
CA LEU A 358 5.06 -5.37 -2.22
C LEU A 358 3.65 -5.67 -1.72
N GLY A 359 3.20 -6.91 -1.89
CA GLY A 359 1.90 -7.39 -1.42
C GLY A 359 0.72 -7.06 -2.36
N ALA A 360 -0.50 -7.17 -1.82
CA ALA A 360 -1.75 -6.90 -2.54
C ALA A 360 -1.78 -5.49 -3.15
N ASP A 361 -2.53 -5.34 -4.26
CA ASP A 361 -2.75 -4.06 -4.97
C ASP A 361 -1.47 -3.35 -5.44
N GLY A 362 -0.36 -4.08 -5.55
CA GLY A 362 0.95 -3.52 -5.88
C GLY A 362 1.65 -2.82 -4.71
N GLY A 363 1.08 -2.83 -3.51
CA GLY A 363 1.71 -2.35 -2.28
C GLY A 363 1.45 -0.89 -1.94
N ARG A 364 2.35 -0.31 -1.14
CA ARG A 364 2.26 1.09 -0.69
C ARG A 364 2.38 2.05 -1.87
N ALA A 365 1.45 2.99 -1.97
CA ALA A 365 1.38 3.98 -3.02
C ALA A 365 2.57 4.96 -2.93
N LEU A 366 3.39 5.01 -3.99
CA LEU A 366 4.48 5.96 -4.14
C LEU A 366 4.01 7.21 -4.87
N GLN A 367 3.18 7.05 -5.90
CA GLN A 367 2.57 8.13 -6.66
C GLN A 367 1.08 7.90 -6.86
N VAL A 368 0.31 8.96 -6.62
CA VAL A 368 -1.13 9.02 -6.86
C VAL A 368 -1.43 10.22 -7.76
N THR A 369 -2.04 9.98 -8.91
CA THR A 369 -2.55 11.04 -9.77
C THR A 369 -3.98 11.35 -9.38
N VAL A 370 -4.25 12.63 -9.12
CA VAL A 370 -5.57 13.19 -8.86
C VAL A 370 -5.97 14.04 -10.06
N THR A 371 -7.14 13.78 -10.62
CA THR A 371 -7.72 14.54 -11.74
C THR A 371 -8.96 15.27 -11.26
N TRP A 372 -9.11 16.53 -11.65
CA TRP A 372 -10.28 17.36 -11.38
C TRP A 372 -10.64 18.20 -12.61
N ALA A 373 -11.73 18.96 -12.54
CA ALA A 373 -12.28 19.69 -13.69
C ALA A 373 -11.26 20.56 -14.46
N ASN A 374 -10.25 21.11 -13.77
CA ASN A 374 -9.30 22.07 -14.34
C ASN A 374 -7.86 21.55 -14.43
N GLY A 375 -7.62 20.23 -14.26
CA GLY A 375 -6.29 19.67 -14.42
C GLY A 375 -6.05 18.35 -13.68
N GLN A 376 -4.78 17.97 -13.63
CA GLN A 376 -4.30 16.82 -12.88
C GLN A 376 -3.03 17.16 -12.11
N ARG A 377 -2.80 16.46 -10.99
CA ARG A 377 -1.60 16.61 -10.16
C ARG A 377 -1.24 15.27 -9.53
N THR A 378 0.07 15.01 -9.45
CA THR A 378 0.61 13.85 -8.75
C THR A 378 0.96 14.21 -7.30
N TYR A 379 0.59 13.31 -6.40
CA TYR A 379 0.85 13.34 -4.96
C TYR A 379 1.61 12.08 -4.56
N THR A 380 2.30 12.09 -3.42
CA THR A 380 2.77 10.86 -2.79
C THR A 380 1.62 10.14 -2.09
N GLY A 381 1.74 8.82 -1.88
CA GLY A 381 0.75 8.08 -1.10
C GLY A 381 0.55 8.65 0.30
N ASN A 382 1.63 9.12 0.96
CA ASN A 382 1.53 9.72 2.28
C ASN A 382 0.82 11.09 2.29
N GLN A 383 0.94 11.88 1.22
CA GLN A 383 0.17 13.12 1.07
C GLN A 383 -1.32 12.83 0.97
N ILE A 384 -1.71 11.83 0.17
CA ILE A 384 -3.10 11.40 0.05
C ILE A 384 -3.61 10.80 1.35
N ARG A 385 -2.84 9.91 1.99
CA ARG A 385 -3.15 9.36 3.31
C ARG A 385 -3.45 10.47 4.31
N SER A 386 -2.58 11.48 4.39
CA SER A 386 -2.72 12.58 5.35
C SER A 386 -3.93 13.45 5.04
N ALA A 387 -4.12 13.82 3.77
CA ALA A 387 -5.25 14.64 3.34
C ALA A 387 -6.60 13.92 3.57
N LEU A 388 -6.68 12.65 3.19
CA LEU A 388 -7.92 11.87 3.28
C LEU A 388 -8.13 11.22 4.65
N GLY A 389 -7.15 11.27 5.56
CA GLY A 389 -7.25 10.66 6.89
C GLY A 389 -7.21 9.13 6.87
N LEU A 390 -6.45 8.53 5.94
CA LEU A 390 -6.33 7.08 5.81
C LEU A 390 -5.37 6.50 6.85
N LYS A 391 -5.53 5.21 7.19
CA LYS A 391 -4.69 4.53 8.18
C LYS A 391 -3.22 4.42 7.71
N SER A 392 -2.99 4.13 6.44
CA SER A 392 -1.67 3.94 5.84
C SER A 392 -1.60 4.54 4.43
N ASP A 393 -0.43 4.52 3.82
CA ASP A 393 -0.21 4.80 2.40
C ASP A 393 -0.33 3.54 1.52
N TRP A 394 -0.78 2.42 2.09
CA TRP A 394 -1.15 1.23 1.34
C TRP A 394 -2.65 1.22 1.11
N PHE A 395 -3.06 1.74 -0.04
CA PHE A 395 -4.45 1.80 -0.45
C PHE A 395 -4.57 1.69 -1.97
N SER A 396 -5.76 1.32 -2.40
CA SER A 396 -6.19 1.30 -3.79
C SER A 396 -7.52 2.05 -3.93
N PHE A 397 -7.72 2.65 -5.09
CA PHE A 397 -9.00 3.24 -5.46
C PHE A 397 -9.74 2.27 -6.36
N PRO A 398 -11.08 2.33 -6.41
CA PRO A 398 -11.84 1.61 -7.42
C PRO A 398 -11.33 2.03 -8.79
N SER A 399 -10.92 1.05 -9.59
CA SER A 399 -10.66 1.24 -11.01
C SER A 399 -11.88 1.89 -11.68
N SER A 400 -11.67 2.75 -12.68
CA SER A 400 -12.76 2.96 -13.64
C SER A 400 -13.09 1.61 -14.29
N GLN A 401 -14.35 1.39 -14.65
CA GLN A 401 -14.77 0.14 -15.33
C GLN A 401 -13.85 -0.20 -16.51
N ASN A 402 -13.48 0.81 -17.28
CA ASN A 402 -12.57 0.68 -18.42
C ASN A 402 -11.17 0.26 -18.01
N ARG A 403 -10.64 0.78 -16.88
CA ARG A 403 -9.35 0.35 -16.34
C ARG A 403 -9.40 -1.08 -15.82
N SER A 404 -10.50 -1.50 -15.18
CA SER A 404 -10.70 -2.90 -14.77
C SER A 404 -10.67 -3.82 -15.98
N VAL A 405 -11.36 -3.45 -17.06
CA VAL A 405 -11.39 -4.21 -18.31
C VAL A 405 -10.01 -4.29 -18.95
N ALA A 406 -9.30 -3.15 -19.09
CA ALA A 406 -7.95 -3.14 -19.65
C ALA A 406 -6.98 -4.00 -18.83
N THR A 407 -7.05 -3.92 -17.50
CA THR A 407 -6.23 -4.73 -16.58
C THR A 407 -6.56 -6.22 -16.72
N ALA A 408 -7.86 -6.57 -16.77
CA ALA A 408 -8.31 -7.94 -16.95
C ALA A 408 -7.87 -8.55 -18.28
N LEU A 409 -7.89 -7.78 -19.37
CA LEU A 409 -7.47 -8.27 -20.70
C LEU A 409 -6.00 -8.71 -20.72
N TYR A 410 -5.10 -8.00 -20.03
CA TYR A 410 -3.71 -8.47 -19.88
C TYR A 410 -3.64 -9.83 -19.18
N ALA A 411 -4.35 -9.97 -18.05
CA ALA A 411 -4.32 -11.21 -17.27
C ALA A 411 -4.98 -12.38 -18.00
N ASP A 412 -6.18 -12.18 -18.55
CA ASP A 412 -7.02 -13.28 -19.05
C ASP A 412 -6.70 -13.64 -20.51
N VAL A 413 -6.31 -12.67 -21.34
CA VAL A 413 -5.97 -12.91 -22.75
C VAL A 413 -4.48 -13.20 -22.94
N LEU A 414 -3.60 -12.49 -22.22
CA LEU A 414 -2.14 -12.61 -22.40
C LEU A 414 -1.44 -13.42 -21.29
N GLY A 415 -2.13 -13.76 -20.20
CA GLY A 415 -1.55 -14.54 -19.10
C GLY A 415 -0.48 -13.78 -18.32
N ARG A 416 -0.48 -12.44 -18.33
CA ARG A 416 0.49 -11.61 -17.63
C ARG A 416 -0.13 -10.33 -17.07
N ALA A 417 0.52 -9.70 -16.10
CA ALA A 417 0.14 -8.35 -15.70
C ALA A 417 0.47 -7.34 -16.83
N GLY A 418 -0.38 -6.33 -16.99
CA GLY A 418 -0.09 -5.17 -17.83
C GLY A 418 0.86 -4.22 -17.11
N ASP A 419 1.82 -3.66 -17.83
CA ASP A 419 2.60 -2.54 -17.31
C ASP A 419 1.73 -1.28 -17.25
N THR A 420 2.13 -0.31 -16.42
CA THR A 420 1.36 0.94 -16.21
C THR A 420 1.10 1.69 -17.51
N GLY A 421 2.06 1.72 -18.43
CA GLY A 421 1.92 2.40 -19.72
C GLY A 421 0.87 1.72 -20.60
N GLY A 422 0.95 0.41 -20.73
CA GLY A 422 0.00 -0.41 -21.49
C GLY A 422 -1.43 -0.33 -20.96
N VAL A 423 -1.62 -0.49 -19.64
CA VAL A 423 -2.96 -0.37 -19.03
C VAL A 423 -3.54 1.03 -19.25
N ASN A 424 -2.73 2.08 -19.09
CA ASN A 424 -3.18 3.46 -19.32
C ASN A 424 -3.58 3.70 -20.78
N TYR A 425 -2.80 3.19 -21.74
CA TYR A 425 -3.12 3.32 -23.17
C TYR A 425 -4.49 2.72 -23.49
N TRP A 426 -4.74 1.48 -23.09
CA TRP A 426 -6.01 0.81 -23.39
C TRP A 426 -7.19 1.37 -22.61
N THR A 427 -6.96 1.81 -21.37
CA THR A 427 -7.97 2.54 -20.59
C THR A 427 -8.38 3.81 -21.32
N ALA A 428 -7.42 4.58 -21.85
CA ALA A 428 -7.70 5.80 -22.61
C ALA A 428 -8.46 5.55 -23.92
N GLN A 429 -8.20 4.41 -24.60
CA GLN A 429 -9.00 4.03 -25.79
C GLN A 429 -10.47 3.78 -25.41
N LEU A 430 -10.70 2.99 -24.36
CA LEU A 430 -12.05 2.69 -23.87
C LEU A 430 -12.76 3.96 -23.35
N ASP A 431 -12.04 4.84 -22.64
CA ASP A 431 -12.56 6.12 -22.16
C ASP A 431 -12.91 7.07 -23.32
N ALA A 432 -12.19 7.00 -24.45
CA ALA A 432 -12.49 7.74 -25.66
C ALA A 432 -13.67 7.15 -26.48
N GLY A 433 -14.31 6.09 -25.97
CA GLY A 433 -15.45 5.45 -26.61
C GLY A 433 -15.09 4.47 -27.74
N VAL A 434 -13.83 4.04 -27.82
CA VAL A 434 -13.45 2.93 -28.71
C VAL A 434 -14.22 1.68 -28.31
N ASP A 435 -14.83 1.02 -29.28
CA ASP A 435 -15.60 -0.21 -29.08
C ASP A 435 -14.77 -1.26 -28.31
N PRO A 436 -15.26 -1.79 -27.16
CA PRO A 436 -14.58 -2.83 -26.39
C PRO A 436 -14.17 -4.05 -27.22
N LEU A 437 -14.92 -4.39 -28.28
CA LEU A 437 -14.54 -5.47 -29.19
C LEU A 437 -13.25 -5.14 -29.97
N THR A 438 -13.06 -3.88 -30.36
CA THR A 438 -11.83 -3.42 -31.02
C THR A 438 -10.64 -3.52 -30.07
N VAL A 439 -10.82 -3.14 -28.81
CA VAL A 439 -9.79 -3.26 -27.77
C VAL A 439 -9.47 -4.72 -27.51
N ALA A 440 -10.47 -5.58 -27.27
CA ALA A 440 -10.27 -7.00 -27.03
C ALA A 440 -9.59 -7.71 -28.21
N ARG A 441 -9.92 -7.34 -29.47
CA ARG A 441 -9.20 -7.83 -30.66
C ARG A 441 -7.74 -7.39 -30.68
N GLY A 442 -7.44 -6.17 -30.23
CA GLY A 442 -6.06 -5.69 -30.08
C GLY A 442 -5.21 -6.60 -29.18
N PHE A 443 -5.80 -7.17 -28.12
CA PHE A 443 -5.14 -8.17 -27.28
C PHE A 443 -5.11 -9.55 -27.94
N ALA A 444 -6.24 -10.03 -28.46
CA ALA A 444 -6.38 -11.38 -29.03
C ALA A 444 -5.54 -11.61 -30.30
N ALA A 445 -5.27 -10.55 -31.07
CA ALA A 445 -4.43 -10.56 -32.26
C ALA A 445 -3.01 -9.99 -32.03
N SER A 446 -2.62 -9.81 -30.76
CA SER A 446 -1.30 -9.25 -30.43
C SER A 446 -0.17 -10.26 -30.60
N ASP A 447 1.03 -9.73 -30.81
CA ASP A 447 2.25 -10.55 -30.86
C ASP A 447 2.47 -11.35 -29.58
N ASP A 448 2.11 -10.79 -28.42
CA ASP A 448 2.23 -11.48 -27.13
C ASP A 448 1.34 -12.71 -27.09
N ARG A 449 0.10 -12.58 -27.57
CA ARG A 449 -0.84 -13.69 -27.69
C ARG A 449 -0.33 -14.75 -28.67
N PHE A 450 0.19 -14.33 -29.83
CA PHE A 450 0.77 -15.27 -30.79
C PHE A 450 2.01 -15.98 -30.25
N ARG A 451 2.90 -15.28 -29.54
CA ARG A 451 4.05 -15.91 -28.89
C ARG A 451 3.65 -16.89 -27.79
N GLN A 452 2.57 -16.62 -27.05
CA GLN A 452 2.01 -17.57 -26.09
C GLN A 452 1.50 -18.83 -26.81
N MET A 453 0.71 -18.66 -27.87
CA MET A 453 0.21 -19.76 -28.69
C MET A 453 1.37 -20.61 -29.24
N ILE A 454 2.42 -19.98 -29.78
CA ILE A 454 3.59 -20.67 -30.32
C ILE A 454 4.29 -21.49 -29.23
N ARG A 455 4.56 -20.88 -28.07
CA ARG A 455 5.20 -21.58 -26.94
C ARG A 455 4.38 -22.77 -26.46
N THR A 456 3.07 -22.61 -26.32
CA THR A 456 2.17 -23.68 -25.88
C THR A 456 2.14 -24.83 -26.90
N THR A 457 1.99 -24.54 -28.19
CA THR A 457 1.95 -25.58 -29.24
C THR A 457 3.27 -26.35 -29.32
N TYR A 458 4.41 -25.69 -29.20
CA TYR A 458 5.73 -26.35 -29.16
C TYR A 458 5.89 -27.22 -27.90
N ALA A 459 5.51 -26.71 -26.74
CA ALA A 459 5.61 -27.46 -25.48
C ALA A 459 4.73 -28.72 -25.51
N LEU A 460 3.52 -28.63 -26.08
CA LEU A 460 2.61 -29.77 -26.19
C LEU A 460 3.04 -30.75 -27.28
N GLY A 461 3.38 -30.26 -28.47
CA GLY A 461 3.65 -31.09 -29.66
C GLY A 461 5.06 -31.66 -29.73
N LEU A 462 6.07 -30.91 -29.30
CA LEU A 462 7.50 -31.25 -29.41
C LEU A 462 8.20 -31.41 -28.05
N ARG A 463 7.51 -31.14 -26.94
CA ARG A 463 8.06 -31.22 -25.57
C ARG A 463 9.29 -30.32 -25.34
N ARG A 464 9.39 -29.21 -26.08
CA ARG A 464 10.45 -28.21 -25.94
C ARG A 464 9.95 -26.79 -26.24
N ALA A 465 10.76 -25.79 -25.94
CA ALA A 465 10.54 -24.42 -26.41
C ALA A 465 10.88 -24.27 -27.91
N PRO A 466 10.25 -23.31 -28.62
CA PRO A 466 10.67 -22.95 -29.97
C PRO A 466 12.07 -22.34 -29.95
N ASP A 467 12.89 -22.64 -30.95
CA ASP A 467 14.11 -21.90 -31.20
C ASP A 467 13.79 -20.49 -31.73
N PRO A 468 14.73 -19.52 -31.65
CA PRO A 468 14.47 -18.14 -32.06
C PRO A 468 14.00 -17.99 -33.51
N GLY A 469 14.54 -18.78 -34.43
CA GLY A 469 14.16 -18.72 -35.85
C GLY A 469 12.75 -19.27 -36.09
N GLY A 470 12.45 -20.43 -35.51
CA GLY A 470 11.12 -21.02 -35.56
C GLY A 470 10.05 -20.14 -34.91
N ALA A 471 10.36 -19.50 -33.78
CA ALA A 471 9.44 -18.58 -33.11
C ALA A 471 9.07 -17.39 -33.99
N GLU A 472 10.07 -16.74 -34.62
CA GLU A 472 9.82 -15.58 -35.48
C GLU A 472 9.13 -15.95 -36.80
N TYR A 473 9.45 -17.11 -37.38
CA TYR A 473 8.74 -17.61 -38.57
C TYR A 473 7.24 -17.78 -38.29
N TRP A 474 6.88 -18.48 -37.21
CA TRP A 474 5.48 -18.73 -36.88
C TRP A 474 4.76 -17.45 -36.43
N LEU A 475 5.47 -16.54 -35.77
CA LEU A 475 4.92 -15.23 -35.43
C LEU A 475 4.57 -14.44 -36.71
N ALA A 476 5.46 -14.42 -37.70
CA ALA A 476 5.19 -13.78 -38.99
C ALA A 476 4.01 -14.45 -39.72
N PHE A 477 3.92 -15.78 -39.69
CA PHE A 477 2.78 -16.52 -40.26
C PHE A 477 1.45 -16.10 -39.62
N LEU A 478 1.38 -16.04 -38.28
CA LEU A 478 0.15 -15.64 -37.56
C LEU A 478 -0.17 -14.16 -37.74
N ARG A 479 0.83 -13.26 -37.76
CA ARG A 479 0.65 -11.83 -38.03
C ARG A 479 0.06 -11.57 -39.41
N ASN A 480 0.49 -12.31 -40.42
CA ASN A 480 -0.05 -12.26 -41.78
C ASN A 480 -1.39 -13.01 -41.90
N GLY A 481 -1.92 -13.47 -40.76
CA GLY A 481 -3.24 -14.04 -40.61
C GLY A 481 -3.37 -15.46 -41.15
N GLY A 482 -2.29 -16.21 -41.08
CA GLY A 482 -2.29 -17.67 -41.19
C GLY A 482 -3.17 -18.30 -40.11
N ASN A 483 -3.70 -19.48 -40.40
CA ASN A 483 -4.65 -20.19 -39.54
C ASN A 483 -3.92 -20.88 -38.37
N PRO A 484 -4.32 -20.65 -37.11
CA PRO A 484 -3.75 -21.34 -35.94
C PRO A 484 -3.80 -22.87 -36.01
N ASN A 485 -4.82 -23.45 -36.67
CA ASN A 485 -4.91 -24.90 -36.86
C ASN A 485 -3.86 -25.42 -37.85
N ASP A 486 -3.54 -24.65 -38.90
CA ASP A 486 -2.47 -25.01 -39.84
C ASP A 486 -1.11 -24.96 -39.15
N PHE A 487 -0.88 -23.93 -38.33
CA PHE A 487 0.30 -23.85 -37.46
C PHE A 487 0.39 -25.08 -36.52
N THR A 488 -0.70 -25.41 -35.84
CA THR A 488 -0.75 -26.58 -34.94
C THR A 488 -0.45 -27.88 -35.68
N ALA A 489 -1.05 -28.07 -36.85
CA ALA A 489 -0.79 -29.25 -37.68
C ALA A 489 0.64 -29.31 -38.20
N ALA A 490 1.24 -28.18 -38.56
CA ALA A 490 2.64 -28.13 -38.97
C ALA A 490 3.58 -28.57 -37.83
N VAL A 491 3.35 -28.09 -36.60
CA VAL A 491 4.19 -28.47 -35.44
C VAL A 491 4.00 -29.93 -35.04
N TRP A 492 2.76 -30.42 -35.01
CA TRP A 492 2.48 -31.80 -34.56
C TRP A 492 2.78 -32.87 -35.61
N SER A 493 2.88 -32.52 -36.89
CA SER A 493 3.10 -33.50 -37.97
C SER A 493 4.58 -33.84 -38.20
N VAL A 494 5.52 -33.05 -37.67
CA VAL A 494 6.95 -33.29 -37.87
C VAL A 494 7.43 -34.58 -37.19
N PRO A 495 8.47 -35.26 -37.72
CA PRO A 495 9.03 -36.48 -37.12
C PRO A 495 9.42 -36.33 -35.65
N GLU A 496 9.91 -35.15 -35.26
CA GLU A 496 10.24 -34.84 -33.87
C GLU A 496 9.05 -34.98 -32.92
N SER A 497 7.84 -34.58 -33.35
CA SER A 497 6.62 -34.74 -32.55
C SER A 497 6.34 -36.22 -32.29
N VAL A 498 6.48 -37.07 -33.30
CA VAL A 498 6.25 -38.51 -33.13
C VAL A 498 7.23 -39.13 -32.13
N MET A 499 8.52 -38.79 -32.24
CA MET A 499 9.54 -39.31 -31.34
C MET A 499 9.34 -38.83 -29.90
N SER A 500 9.04 -37.53 -29.72
CA SER A 500 8.86 -36.94 -28.39
C SER A 500 7.60 -37.44 -27.67
N GLN A 501 6.60 -37.97 -28.39
CA GLN A 501 5.39 -38.57 -27.82
C GLN A 501 5.48 -40.10 -27.67
N GLY A 502 6.64 -40.72 -27.92
CA GLY A 502 6.83 -42.17 -27.74
C GLY A 502 6.49 -43.04 -28.97
N GLY A 503 6.20 -42.42 -30.12
CA GLY A 503 6.04 -43.10 -31.41
C GLY A 503 4.68 -43.78 -31.65
N GLY A 504 4.40 -44.08 -32.92
CA GLY A 504 3.23 -44.88 -33.35
C GLY A 504 1.91 -44.42 -32.73
N LEU A 505 1.26 -45.32 -31.99
CA LEU A 505 -0.02 -45.08 -31.33
C LEU A 505 0.08 -44.08 -30.16
N ALA A 506 1.22 -43.98 -29.49
CA ALA A 506 1.41 -43.05 -28.37
C ALA A 506 1.39 -41.57 -28.84
N TRP A 507 1.76 -41.31 -30.09
CA TRP A 507 1.59 -39.99 -30.71
C TRP A 507 0.10 -39.61 -30.84
N VAL A 508 -0.77 -40.57 -31.19
CA VAL A 508 -2.23 -40.32 -31.25
C VAL A 508 -2.77 -40.01 -29.86
N ASP A 509 -2.34 -40.75 -28.83
CA ASP A 509 -2.73 -40.49 -27.45
C ASP A 509 -2.23 -39.11 -26.96
N GLY A 510 -1.01 -38.70 -27.34
CA GLY A 510 -0.47 -37.38 -27.04
C GLY A 510 -1.25 -36.24 -27.72
N LEU A 511 -1.64 -36.45 -28.98
CA LEU A 511 -2.48 -35.52 -29.74
C LEU A 511 -3.86 -35.36 -29.09
N TYR A 512 -4.50 -36.47 -28.75
CA TYR A 512 -5.79 -36.52 -28.05
C TYR A 512 -5.72 -35.85 -26.67
N GLY A 513 -4.72 -36.19 -25.87
CA GLY A 513 -4.54 -35.60 -24.55
C GLY A 513 -4.34 -34.09 -24.60
N SER A 514 -3.62 -33.60 -25.61
CA SER A 514 -3.31 -32.16 -25.74
C SER A 514 -4.46 -31.35 -26.34
N LEU A 515 -5.18 -31.90 -27.33
CA LEU A 515 -6.22 -31.17 -28.05
C LEU A 515 -7.64 -31.43 -27.53
N LEU A 516 -7.89 -32.61 -26.97
CA LEU A 516 -9.22 -33.06 -26.52
C LEU A 516 -9.29 -33.28 -25.00
N GLY A 517 -8.15 -33.28 -24.29
CA GLY A 517 -8.13 -33.45 -22.83
C GLY A 517 -8.44 -34.88 -22.34
N ARG A 518 -8.42 -35.88 -23.23
CA ARG A 518 -8.63 -37.30 -22.93
C ARG A 518 -7.70 -38.18 -23.77
N SER A 519 -7.57 -39.46 -23.43
CA SER A 519 -6.86 -40.43 -24.28
C SER A 519 -7.75 -40.95 -25.41
N ALA A 520 -7.14 -41.41 -26.51
CA ALA A 520 -7.86 -42.12 -27.55
C ALA A 520 -8.23 -43.54 -27.08
N ASN A 521 -9.41 -44.00 -27.46
CA ASN A 521 -9.78 -45.41 -27.25
C ASN A 521 -9.10 -46.32 -28.31
N ALA A 522 -9.28 -47.64 -28.19
CA ALA A 522 -8.61 -48.60 -29.08
C ALA A 522 -9.02 -48.44 -30.55
N ASP A 523 -10.29 -48.15 -30.82
CA ASP A 523 -10.83 -47.97 -32.17
C ASP A 523 -10.32 -46.67 -32.79
N GLU A 524 -10.31 -45.58 -32.03
CA GLU A 524 -9.77 -44.29 -32.45
C GLU A 524 -8.27 -44.39 -32.76
N ARG A 525 -7.50 -45.10 -31.92
CA ARG A 525 -6.07 -45.36 -32.20
C ARG A 525 -5.87 -46.10 -33.51
N GLY A 526 -6.63 -47.19 -33.73
CA GLY A 526 -6.56 -47.97 -34.96
C GLY A 526 -6.95 -47.13 -36.19
N TYR A 527 -8.05 -46.39 -36.09
CA TYR A 527 -8.56 -45.50 -37.12
C TYR A 527 -7.52 -44.44 -37.52
N TRP A 528 -6.97 -43.72 -36.55
CA TRP A 528 -5.98 -42.67 -36.84
C TRP A 528 -4.66 -43.21 -37.32
N ASN A 529 -4.20 -44.35 -36.80
CA ASN A 529 -2.97 -44.99 -37.28
C ASN A 529 -3.07 -45.37 -38.76
N GLN A 530 -4.24 -45.87 -39.20
CA GLN A 530 -4.48 -46.12 -40.61
C GLN A 530 -4.50 -44.82 -41.43
N ARG A 531 -5.21 -43.77 -40.97
CA ARG A 531 -5.23 -42.47 -41.67
C ARG A 531 -3.87 -41.80 -41.77
N VAL A 532 -2.98 -41.99 -40.79
CA VAL A 532 -1.61 -41.48 -40.87
C VAL A 532 -0.89 -42.09 -42.08
N THR A 533 -1.14 -43.37 -42.37
CA THR A 533 -0.58 -44.07 -43.53
C THR A 533 -1.23 -43.60 -44.83
N ASP A 534 -2.55 -43.44 -44.84
CA ASP A 534 -3.32 -43.13 -46.05
C ASP A 534 -3.23 -41.65 -46.48
N LEU A 535 -3.24 -40.73 -45.51
CA LEU A 535 -3.43 -39.28 -45.74
C LEU A 535 -2.25 -38.43 -45.22
N GLY A 536 -1.35 -39.03 -44.44
CA GLY A 536 -0.27 -38.32 -43.77
C GLY A 536 -0.70 -37.64 -42.45
N ARG A 537 0.29 -37.31 -41.62
CA ARG A 537 0.07 -36.77 -40.26
C ARG A 537 -0.60 -35.40 -40.26
N THR A 538 -0.27 -34.53 -41.21
CA THR A 538 -0.85 -33.18 -41.28
C THR A 538 -2.37 -33.25 -41.41
N ALA A 539 -2.89 -34.12 -42.29
CA ALA A 539 -4.32 -34.32 -42.46
C ALA A 539 -4.98 -34.87 -41.18
N VAL A 540 -4.32 -35.78 -40.48
CA VAL A 540 -4.79 -36.31 -39.19
C VAL A 540 -4.86 -35.23 -38.11
N VAL A 541 -3.80 -34.43 -37.95
CA VAL A 541 -3.82 -33.34 -36.96
C VAL A 541 -4.89 -32.31 -37.31
N LEU A 542 -5.04 -31.94 -38.59
CA LEU A 542 -6.10 -31.03 -39.01
C LEU A 542 -7.48 -31.60 -38.67
N ALA A 543 -7.73 -32.87 -38.97
CA ALA A 543 -9.00 -33.52 -38.69
C ALA A 543 -9.32 -33.56 -37.18
N VAL A 544 -8.34 -33.86 -36.32
CA VAL A 544 -8.53 -33.86 -34.87
C VAL A 544 -8.68 -32.45 -34.32
N SER A 545 -7.80 -31.51 -34.69
CA SER A 545 -7.80 -30.13 -34.18
C SER A 545 -9.00 -29.31 -34.65
N THR A 546 -9.62 -29.67 -35.77
CA THR A 546 -10.83 -29.01 -36.27
C THR A 546 -12.11 -29.78 -35.91
N SER A 547 -12.01 -30.92 -35.21
CA SER A 547 -13.18 -31.70 -34.80
C SER A 547 -14.13 -30.91 -33.89
N ALA A 548 -15.41 -31.27 -33.88
CA ALA A 548 -16.39 -30.65 -32.97
C ALA A 548 -15.96 -30.75 -31.51
N GLU A 549 -15.38 -31.89 -31.11
CA GLU A 549 -14.85 -32.09 -29.76
C GLU A 549 -13.71 -31.11 -29.42
N ALA A 550 -12.76 -30.91 -30.33
CA ALA A 550 -11.69 -29.93 -30.13
C ALA A 550 -12.22 -28.50 -30.04
N ARG A 551 -13.24 -28.15 -30.84
CA ARG A 551 -13.90 -26.83 -30.78
C ARG A 551 -14.59 -26.62 -29.43
N GLU A 552 -15.35 -27.61 -28.96
CA GLU A 552 -16.00 -27.56 -27.64
C GLU A 552 -15.01 -27.40 -26.49
N MET A 553 -13.91 -28.16 -26.51
CA MET A 553 -12.88 -28.08 -25.48
C MET A 553 -12.21 -26.69 -25.44
N ARG A 554 -11.83 -26.14 -26.59
CA ARG A 554 -11.26 -24.78 -26.67
C ARG A 554 -12.26 -23.71 -26.24
N LEU A 555 -13.51 -23.81 -26.69
CA LEU A 555 -14.55 -22.85 -26.31
C LEU A 555 -14.76 -22.85 -24.80
N ASN A 556 -14.83 -24.03 -24.18
CA ASN A 556 -14.95 -24.15 -22.73
C ASN A 556 -13.72 -23.57 -22.01
N GLN A 557 -12.50 -23.78 -22.52
CA GLN A 557 -11.30 -23.15 -21.97
C GLN A 557 -11.37 -21.62 -22.03
N TYR A 558 -11.85 -21.04 -23.13
CA TYR A 558 -12.05 -19.59 -23.25
C TYR A 558 -13.10 -19.08 -22.26
N TYR A 559 -14.22 -19.77 -22.10
CA TYR A 559 -15.24 -19.42 -21.10
C TYR A 559 -14.69 -19.48 -19.67
N VAL A 560 -13.93 -20.51 -19.33
CA VAL A 560 -13.33 -20.63 -17.99
C VAL A 560 -12.30 -19.51 -17.76
N ALA A 561 -11.43 -19.25 -18.72
CA ALA A 561 -10.41 -18.21 -18.61
C ALA A 561 -11.03 -16.81 -18.52
N LEU A 562 -11.96 -16.47 -19.43
CA LEU A 562 -12.51 -15.12 -19.61
C LEU A 562 -13.72 -14.85 -18.71
N LEU A 563 -14.59 -15.83 -18.45
CA LEU A 563 -15.83 -15.66 -17.68
C LEU A 563 -15.84 -16.40 -16.34
N GLY A 564 -14.90 -17.33 -16.09
CA GLY A 564 -14.80 -18.05 -14.82
C GLY A 564 -15.83 -19.17 -14.64
N ARG A 565 -16.48 -19.58 -15.72
CA ARG A 565 -17.48 -20.66 -15.75
C ARG A 565 -17.35 -21.46 -17.04
N GLY A 566 -17.99 -22.62 -17.10
CA GLY A 566 -18.07 -23.41 -18.33
C GLY A 566 -18.99 -22.78 -19.39
N VAL A 567 -18.85 -23.25 -20.63
CA VAL A 567 -19.70 -22.82 -21.75
C VAL A 567 -21.14 -23.32 -21.57
N ASP A 568 -22.10 -22.41 -21.74
CA ASP A 568 -23.53 -22.69 -21.70
C ASP A 568 -24.10 -23.04 -23.11
N PRO A 569 -25.31 -23.63 -23.22
CA PRO A 569 -25.87 -24.03 -24.51
C PRO A 569 -26.01 -22.89 -25.54
N VAL A 570 -26.24 -21.65 -25.11
CA VAL A 570 -26.35 -20.49 -26.00
C VAL A 570 -24.98 -20.11 -26.53
N GLY A 571 -23.99 -20.01 -25.64
CA GLY A 571 -22.59 -19.78 -26.02
C GLY A 571 -22.08 -20.83 -27.01
N ARG A 572 -22.43 -22.11 -26.76
CA ARG A 572 -22.10 -23.22 -27.66
C ARG A 572 -22.67 -23.03 -29.06
N ALA A 573 -23.97 -22.72 -29.15
CA ALA A 573 -24.66 -22.52 -30.43
C ALA A 573 -24.09 -21.34 -31.22
N ILE A 574 -23.63 -20.28 -30.54
CA ILE A 574 -23.08 -19.09 -31.18
C ILE A 574 -21.65 -19.32 -31.67
N PHE A 575 -20.78 -19.89 -30.84
CA PHE A 575 -19.33 -19.82 -31.08
C PHE A 575 -18.70 -21.12 -31.59
N SER A 576 -19.34 -22.29 -31.41
CA SER A 576 -18.70 -23.58 -31.73
C SER A 576 -18.33 -23.71 -33.21
N GLU A 577 -19.19 -23.23 -34.11
CA GLU A 577 -18.90 -23.24 -35.56
C GLU A 577 -17.92 -22.13 -35.99
N SER A 578 -17.87 -21.02 -35.24
CA SER A 578 -16.95 -19.90 -35.52
C SER A 578 -15.48 -20.26 -35.30
N LEU A 579 -15.18 -21.31 -34.53
CA LEU A 579 -13.81 -21.78 -34.25
C LEU A 579 -13.12 -22.49 -35.45
N SER A 580 -13.78 -22.56 -36.60
CA SER A 580 -13.22 -23.11 -37.85
C SER A 580 -12.31 -22.09 -38.57
N GLY A 581 -11.13 -21.78 -38.00
CA GLY A 581 -10.11 -20.94 -38.65
C GLY A 581 -9.59 -19.79 -37.78
N ARG A 582 -9.75 -18.53 -38.21
CA ARG A 582 -9.41 -17.33 -37.40
C ARG A 582 -10.30 -17.13 -36.18
N GLY A 583 -11.30 -17.99 -35.98
CA GLY A 583 -12.21 -18.00 -34.85
C GLY A 583 -11.54 -17.91 -33.49
N ASP A 584 -10.34 -18.47 -33.31
CA ASP A 584 -9.63 -18.39 -32.02
C ASP A 584 -9.29 -16.94 -31.60
N ILE A 585 -9.16 -16.02 -32.56
CA ILE A 585 -8.93 -14.59 -32.29
C ILE A 585 -10.27 -13.91 -32.05
N ASP A 586 -11.22 -14.10 -32.96
CA ASP A 586 -12.50 -13.38 -32.96
C ASP A 586 -13.41 -13.83 -31.80
N VAL A 587 -13.47 -15.13 -31.51
CA VAL A 587 -14.26 -15.69 -30.39
C VAL A 587 -13.71 -15.21 -29.05
N VAL A 588 -12.39 -15.22 -28.86
CA VAL A 588 -11.76 -14.67 -27.66
C VAL A 588 -12.10 -13.20 -27.49
N ALA A 589 -12.00 -12.41 -28.57
CA ALA A 589 -12.32 -10.99 -28.51
C ALA A 589 -13.81 -10.73 -28.21
N LEU A 590 -14.73 -11.48 -28.82
CA LEU A 590 -16.18 -11.37 -28.60
C LEU A 590 -16.58 -11.73 -27.16
N ILE A 591 -15.99 -12.79 -26.60
CA ILE A 591 -16.22 -13.16 -25.20
C ILE A 591 -15.62 -12.08 -24.29
N ALA A 592 -14.38 -11.64 -24.56
CA ALA A 592 -13.66 -10.65 -23.76
C ALA A 592 -14.19 -9.20 -23.91
N SER A 593 -15.13 -8.96 -24.83
CA SER A 593 -15.87 -7.69 -24.94
C SER A 593 -17.31 -7.79 -24.46
N SER A 594 -17.74 -8.96 -23.96
CA SER A 594 -19.12 -9.16 -23.54
C SER A 594 -19.47 -8.38 -22.26
N PRO A 595 -20.75 -8.00 -22.06
CA PRO A 595 -21.19 -7.38 -20.80
C PRO A 595 -20.86 -8.21 -19.56
N GLU A 596 -20.89 -9.55 -19.68
CA GLU A 596 -20.53 -10.46 -18.60
C GLU A 596 -19.05 -10.37 -18.23
N TYR A 597 -18.16 -10.36 -19.25
CA TYR A 597 -16.74 -10.17 -19.03
C TYR A 597 -16.45 -8.84 -18.34
N VAL A 598 -17.07 -7.77 -18.81
CA VAL A 598 -16.92 -6.42 -18.24
C VAL A 598 -17.34 -6.40 -16.76
N GLN A 599 -18.46 -7.00 -16.41
CA GLN A 599 -18.89 -7.11 -15.01
C GLN A 599 -17.91 -7.93 -14.16
N ARG A 600 -17.36 -9.03 -14.72
CA ARG A 600 -16.35 -9.83 -14.03
C ARG A 600 -15.07 -9.04 -13.79
N ALA A 601 -14.62 -8.29 -14.80
CA ALA A 601 -13.43 -7.45 -14.70
C ALA A 601 -13.57 -6.42 -13.58
N VAL A 602 -14.68 -5.69 -13.53
CA VAL A 602 -14.99 -4.68 -12.48
C VAL A 602 -15.08 -5.28 -11.08
N ARG A 603 -15.53 -6.52 -10.94
CA ARG A 603 -15.54 -7.20 -9.64
C ARG A 603 -14.15 -7.64 -9.18
N ARG A 604 -13.22 -7.85 -10.12
CA ARG A 604 -11.89 -8.38 -9.85
C ARG A 604 -10.83 -7.29 -9.67
N TYR A 605 -11.00 -6.13 -10.31
CA TYR A 605 -10.11 -4.97 -10.31
C TYR A 605 -10.90 -3.68 -10.19
#